data_AF-A0A9W8EH47-F1
#
_entry.id   AF-A0A9W8EH47-F1
#
_cell.length_a   1.000
_cell.length_b   1.000
_cell.length_c   1.000
_cell.angle_alpha   90.00
_cell.angle_beta   90.00
_cell.angle_gamma   90.00
#
_symmetry.space_group_name_H-M   'P 1'
#
loop_
_entity.id
_entity.type
_entity.pdbx_description
1 polymer ?
#
loop_
_entity_poly.entity_id
_entity_poly.type
_entity_poly.pdbx_seq_one_letter_code
_entity_poly.pdbx_strand_id
1 'polypeptide(L)'
;MAEPSKVAEATSAAQESMTFDERIKSVSTRGAIYASGTKELNTLSEKHIRQMSGAIRAKPDWVIKLLDEEIAARWRAEAKEQGLTDLELNYVFAELQFYASLHRPDSNIALGAVDGVWCSDSLIDDETTRALKDYAAILENVPERSKDWHPNSNEQVLNLIHPSLFPLIYQRSSMLSEPIKSPLAALELKSFGSFPRTPVGWSKALNSLVGKAETDEEHGKRVVKMTMQDYYVALSDTSFSSSKFCWLPAEFRVGNDGTAAIESYINNLHPRTHARLYPIIETIFSKFVPLLEQVVTDFAHPRSQRVVPKPYDWFISEDSAPEDYDAEDFDERYEQWEENKVFVDPQPEPFV
;
A
#
# COMPACT_ATOMS: atom_id res chain seq x y z
N MET A 1 -22.52 33.43 -13.09
CA MET A 1 -21.79 32.90 -14.27
C MET A 1 -20.52 33.71 -14.41
N ALA A 2 -19.42 33.18 -13.90
CA ALA A 2 -18.08 33.70 -14.12
C ALA A 2 -17.35 32.72 -15.04
N GLU A 3 -16.65 33.23 -16.05
CA GLU A 3 -16.04 32.43 -17.11
C GLU A 3 -14.98 31.45 -16.56
N PRO A 4 -15.00 30.17 -16.98
CA PRO A 4 -14.04 29.14 -16.54
C PRO A 4 -12.58 29.39 -17.00
N SER A 5 -12.36 30.37 -17.88
CA SER A 5 -11.06 30.69 -18.48
C SER A 5 -10.03 31.25 -17.48
N LYS A 6 -10.46 32.01 -16.47
CA LYS A 6 -9.52 32.72 -15.57
C LYS A 6 -8.96 31.86 -14.42
N VAL A 7 -9.61 30.74 -14.11
CA VAL A 7 -9.14 29.82 -13.06
C VAL A 7 -8.07 28.86 -13.61
N ALA A 8 -8.18 28.47 -14.90
CA ALA A 8 -7.18 27.64 -15.57
C ALA A 8 -5.83 28.38 -15.73
N GLU A 9 -5.84 29.65 -16.11
CA GLU A 9 -4.60 30.43 -16.30
C GLU A 9 -3.85 30.71 -14.99
N ALA A 10 -4.57 30.95 -13.88
CA ALA A 10 -3.94 31.15 -12.57
C ALA A 10 -3.32 29.86 -11.98
N THR A 11 -3.85 28.69 -12.36
CA THR A 11 -3.33 27.39 -11.90
C THR A 11 -2.13 26.94 -12.75
N SER A 12 -2.13 27.26 -14.06
CA SER A 12 -1.02 26.99 -14.98
C SER A 12 0.23 27.79 -14.63
N ALA A 13 0.08 29.08 -14.31
CA ALA A 13 1.21 29.96 -14.00
C ALA A 13 1.94 29.61 -12.68
N ALA A 14 1.23 29.01 -11.71
CA ALA A 14 1.83 28.54 -10.46
C ALA A 14 2.54 27.18 -10.59
N GLN A 15 2.22 26.40 -11.63
CA GLN A 15 2.87 25.11 -11.90
C GLN A 15 4.17 25.25 -12.69
N GLU A 16 4.34 26.33 -13.47
CA GLU A 16 5.54 26.56 -14.30
C GLU A 16 6.78 27.04 -13.53
N SER A 17 6.63 27.55 -12.29
CA SER A 17 7.76 27.98 -11.46
C SER A 17 8.26 26.91 -10.48
N MET A 18 7.65 25.72 -10.46
CA MET A 18 8.05 24.63 -9.56
C MET A 18 9.09 23.74 -10.24
N THR A 19 10.19 23.50 -9.53
CA THR A 19 11.17 22.48 -9.90
C THR A 19 10.53 21.09 -9.92
N PHE A 20 11.11 20.16 -10.67
CA PHE A 20 10.62 18.78 -10.77
C PHE A 20 10.43 18.12 -9.39
N ASP A 21 11.36 18.36 -8.46
CA ASP A 21 11.30 17.89 -7.07
C ASP A 21 10.13 18.50 -6.28
N GLU A 22 9.80 19.76 -6.52
CA GLU A 22 8.66 20.43 -5.88
C GLU A 22 7.33 19.89 -6.40
N ARG A 23 7.24 19.54 -7.69
CA ARG A 23 6.07 18.87 -8.26
C ARG A 23 5.85 17.50 -7.62
N ILE A 24 6.89 16.68 -7.48
CA ILE A 24 6.85 15.37 -6.82
C ILE A 24 6.36 15.48 -5.37
N LYS A 25 6.89 16.44 -4.59
CA LYS A 25 6.49 16.66 -3.19
C LYS A 25 5.05 17.13 -3.03
N SER A 26 4.55 17.93 -3.98
CA SER A 26 3.18 18.44 -3.95
C SER A 26 2.12 17.37 -4.23
N VAL A 27 2.44 16.38 -5.05
CA VAL A 27 1.56 15.24 -5.38
C VAL A 27 1.59 14.20 -4.25
N SER A 28 2.74 13.98 -3.63
CA SER A 28 2.91 12.98 -2.56
C SER A 28 2.18 13.31 -1.24
N THR A 29 1.66 14.53 -1.07
CA THR A 29 1.15 14.99 0.24
C THR A 29 -0.36 15.23 0.29
N ARG A 30 -1.12 14.99 -0.79
CA ARG A 30 -2.58 15.21 -0.79
C ARG A 30 -3.32 14.02 -1.40
N GLY A 31 -3.54 13.00 -0.57
CA GLY A 31 -4.55 11.98 -0.81
C GLY A 31 -4.11 10.60 -0.39
N ALA A 32 -4.68 10.12 0.72
CA ALA A 32 -4.78 8.71 1.11
C ALA A 32 -3.48 7.93 1.44
N ILE A 33 -3.46 7.56 2.71
CA ILE A 33 -2.79 6.49 3.45
C ILE A 33 -2.57 5.21 2.60
N TYR A 34 -1.47 4.50 2.86
CA TYR A 34 -1.00 3.19 2.33
C TYR A 34 0.10 3.17 1.25
N ALA A 35 0.87 4.24 1.12
CA ALA A 35 2.18 4.13 0.49
C ALA A 35 3.22 4.73 1.44
N SER A 36 3.89 3.88 2.25
CA SER A 36 5.33 4.08 2.34
C SER A 36 5.79 3.91 0.90
N GLY A 37 5.90 5.03 0.17
CA GLY A 37 6.34 5.02 -1.20
C GLY A 37 7.56 4.13 -1.25
N THR A 38 7.46 3.02 -1.97
CA THR A 38 8.65 2.29 -2.39
C THR A 38 9.47 3.33 -3.12
N LYS A 39 10.42 3.94 -2.42
CA LYS A 39 11.51 4.74 -2.96
C LYS A 39 12.45 3.87 -3.80
N GLU A 40 11.99 2.70 -4.20
CA GLU A 40 12.68 1.81 -5.10
C GLU A 40 12.43 2.35 -6.51
N LEU A 41 13.47 2.96 -7.07
CA LEU A 41 13.52 3.31 -8.48
C LEU A 41 13.31 2.02 -9.28
N ASN A 42 12.22 1.96 -10.03
CA ASN A 42 11.99 0.86 -10.97
C ASN A 42 12.64 1.21 -12.30
N THR A 43 13.45 0.29 -12.82
CA THR A 43 14.00 0.36 -14.18
C THR A 43 12.87 0.37 -15.21
N LEU A 44 13.18 0.74 -16.46
CA LEU A 44 12.19 0.64 -17.53
C LEU A 44 11.75 -0.82 -17.72
N SER A 45 12.71 -1.75 -17.69
CA SER A 45 12.46 -3.18 -17.76
C SER A 45 11.54 -3.71 -16.65
N GLU A 46 11.75 -3.27 -15.40
CA GLU A 46 10.85 -3.63 -14.29
C GLU A 46 9.42 -3.17 -14.56
N LYS A 47 9.22 -1.98 -15.13
CA LYS A 47 7.89 -1.46 -15.47
C LYS A 47 7.24 -2.26 -16.59
N HIS A 48 7.99 -2.60 -17.64
CA HIS A 48 7.48 -3.42 -18.75
C HIS A 48 7.00 -4.79 -18.27
N ILE A 49 7.85 -5.49 -17.49
CA ILE A 49 7.53 -6.81 -16.97
C ILE A 49 6.28 -6.74 -16.08
N ARG A 50 6.22 -5.78 -15.14
CA ARG A 50 5.05 -5.57 -14.27
C ARG A 50 3.79 -5.29 -15.05
N GLN A 51 3.86 -4.39 -16.03
CA GLN A 51 2.72 -3.99 -16.84
C GLN A 51 2.19 -5.16 -17.68
N MET A 52 3.06 -5.90 -18.35
CA MET A 52 2.65 -7.06 -19.14
C MET A 52 2.06 -8.18 -18.26
N SER A 53 2.76 -8.55 -17.18
CA SER A 53 2.31 -9.57 -16.22
C SER A 53 0.95 -9.20 -15.63
N GLY A 54 0.79 -7.95 -15.18
CA GLY A 54 -0.48 -7.44 -14.65
C GLY A 54 -1.60 -7.41 -15.69
N ALA A 55 -1.31 -7.00 -16.93
CA ALA A 55 -2.28 -6.95 -18.02
C ALA A 55 -2.78 -8.35 -18.42
N ILE A 56 -1.94 -9.38 -18.35
CA ILE A 56 -2.34 -10.77 -18.56
C ILE A 56 -3.20 -11.25 -17.39
N ARG A 57 -2.75 -11.05 -16.14
CA ARG A 57 -3.49 -11.44 -14.92
C ARG A 57 -4.85 -10.76 -14.78
N ALA A 58 -5.02 -9.57 -15.36
CA ALA A 58 -6.30 -8.86 -15.38
C ALA A 58 -7.35 -9.50 -16.32
N LYS A 59 -6.94 -10.40 -17.23
CA LYS A 59 -7.87 -11.07 -18.15
C LYS A 59 -8.62 -12.18 -17.38
N PRO A 60 -9.92 -12.39 -17.67
CA PRO A 60 -10.64 -13.54 -17.14
C PRO A 60 -9.99 -14.82 -17.65
N ASP A 61 -9.96 -15.86 -16.81
CA ASP A 61 -9.42 -17.19 -17.13
C ASP A 61 -7.99 -17.17 -17.67
N TRP A 62 -7.17 -16.19 -17.27
CA TRP A 62 -5.81 -16.03 -17.78
C TRP A 62 -4.94 -17.27 -17.52
N VAL A 63 -5.17 -17.99 -16.42
CA VAL A 63 -4.49 -19.25 -16.08
C VAL A 63 -4.74 -20.32 -17.13
N ILE A 64 -6.00 -20.47 -17.58
CA ILE A 64 -6.39 -21.42 -18.63
C ILE A 64 -5.78 -20.98 -19.96
N LYS A 65 -5.88 -19.69 -20.27
CA LYS A 65 -5.35 -19.10 -21.51
C LYS A 65 -3.83 -19.16 -21.60
N LEU A 66 -3.12 -19.18 -20.48
CA LEU A 66 -1.67 -19.33 -20.43
C LEU A 66 -1.23 -20.73 -20.92
N LEU A 67 -2.07 -21.75 -20.72
CA LEU A 67 -1.81 -23.12 -21.16
C LEU A 67 -2.08 -23.33 -22.67
N ASP A 68 -2.80 -22.41 -23.29
CA ASP A 68 -3.05 -22.41 -24.73
C ASP A 68 -1.83 -21.81 -25.46
N GLU A 69 -1.12 -22.66 -26.20
CA GLU A 69 0.11 -22.29 -26.89
C GLU A 69 -0.12 -21.20 -27.94
N GLU A 70 -1.27 -21.18 -28.63
CA GLU A 70 -1.59 -20.17 -29.64
C GLU A 70 -1.85 -18.82 -28.98
N ILE A 71 -2.58 -18.81 -27.87
CA ILE A 71 -2.86 -17.58 -27.11
C ILE A 71 -1.57 -17.03 -26.51
N ALA A 72 -0.75 -17.88 -25.88
CA ALA A 72 0.53 -17.49 -25.30
C ALA A 72 1.50 -16.97 -26.37
N ALA A 73 1.56 -17.61 -27.55
CA ALA A 73 2.37 -17.16 -28.67
C ALA A 73 1.94 -15.78 -29.18
N ARG A 74 0.62 -15.54 -29.29
CA ARG A 74 0.09 -14.23 -29.67
C ARG A 74 0.44 -13.15 -28.64
N TRP A 75 0.29 -13.41 -27.34
CA TRP A 75 0.69 -12.44 -26.31
C TRP A 75 2.19 -12.12 -26.37
N ARG A 76 3.05 -13.10 -26.67
CA ARG A 76 4.49 -12.86 -26.90
C ARG A 76 4.73 -11.95 -28.11
N ALA A 77 4.05 -12.21 -29.22
CA ALA A 77 4.18 -11.40 -30.43
C ALA A 77 3.74 -9.94 -30.21
N GLU A 78 2.56 -9.75 -29.62
CA GLU A 78 2.01 -8.42 -29.30
C GLU A 78 2.94 -7.63 -28.35
N ALA A 79 3.48 -8.29 -27.32
CA ALA A 79 4.40 -7.65 -26.38
C ALA A 79 5.76 -7.31 -27.02
N LYS A 80 6.26 -8.15 -27.95
CA LYS A 80 7.46 -7.85 -28.72
C LYS A 80 7.27 -6.64 -29.64
N GLU A 81 6.10 -6.51 -30.27
CA GLU A 81 5.73 -5.31 -31.05
C GLU A 81 5.63 -4.05 -30.19
N GLN A 82 5.29 -4.20 -28.90
CA GLN A 82 5.25 -3.11 -27.92
C GLN A 82 6.63 -2.77 -27.34
N GLY A 83 7.69 -3.46 -27.76
CA GLY A 83 9.08 -3.14 -27.42
C GLY A 83 9.69 -3.98 -26.30
N LEU A 84 9.05 -5.07 -25.85
CA LEU A 84 9.66 -5.96 -24.86
C LEU A 84 10.74 -6.85 -25.48
N THR A 85 11.83 -7.06 -24.73
CA THR A 85 12.93 -7.94 -25.09
C THR A 85 12.58 -9.40 -24.86
N ASP A 86 13.31 -10.32 -25.51
CA ASP A 86 13.11 -11.75 -25.31
C ASP A 86 13.41 -12.18 -23.86
N LEU A 87 14.32 -11.49 -23.15
CA LEU A 87 14.61 -11.75 -21.73
C LEU A 87 13.44 -11.33 -20.82
N GLU A 88 12.87 -10.14 -21.06
CA GLU A 88 11.67 -9.69 -20.34
C GLU A 88 10.49 -10.63 -20.57
N LEU A 89 10.26 -11.05 -21.81
CA LEU A 89 9.20 -12.00 -22.16
C LEU A 89 9.39 -13.35 -21.45
N ASN A 90 10.61 -13.89 -21.47
CA ASN A 90 10.90 -15.14 -20.77
C ASN A 90 10.64 -15.02 -19.27
N TYR A 91 11.02 -13.90 -18.66
CA TYR A 91 10.72 -13.62 -17.27
C TYR A 91 9.21 -13.57 -17.00
N VAL A 92 8.46 -12.77 -17.78
CA VAL A 92 7.00 -12.63 -17.63
C VAL A 92 6.33 -13.99 -17.68
N PHE A 93 6.67 -14.85 -18.65
CA PHE A 93 5.99 -16.14 -18.78
C PHE A 93 6.39 -17.15 -17.71
N ALA A 94 7.64 -17.16 -17.26
CA ALA A 94 8.05 -17.98 -16.12
C ALA A 94 7.34 -17.53 -14.83
N GLU A 95 7.24 -16.22 -14.61
CA GLU A 95 6.51 -15.64 -13.50
C GLU A 95 5.01 -16.00 -13.54
N LEU A 96 4.38 -15.89 -14.72
CA LEU A 96 2.96 -16.24 -14.89
C LEU A 96 2.71 -17.72 -14.61
N GLN A 97 3.65 -18.61 -14.96
CA GLN A 97 3.55 -20.03 -14.60
C GLN A 97 3.62 -20.24 -13.09
N PHE A 98 4.53 -19.53 -12.40
CA PHE A 98 4.59 -19.55 -10.95
C PHE A 98 3.29 -19.03 -10.34
N TYR A 99 2.75 -17.90 -10.78
CA TYR A 99 1.47 -17.39 -10.27
C TYR A 99 0.28 -18.30 -10.58
N ALA A 100 0.27 -18.96 -11.72
CA ALA A 100 -0.72 -19.99 -12.05
C ALA A 100 -0.65 -21.16 -11.06
N SER A 101 0.55 -21.53 -10.57
CA SER A 101 0.70 -22.57 -9.55
C SER A 101 0.17 -22.20 -8.17
N LEU A 102 0.02 -20.90 -7.89
CA LEU A 102 -0.54 -20.38 -6.64
C LEU A 102 -2.08 -20.28 -6.68
N HIS A 103 -2.70 -20.47 -7.85
CA HIS A 103 -4.16 -20.47 -7.99
C HIS A 103 -4.77 -21.59 -7.16
N ARG A 104 -5.82 -21.27 -6.40
CA ARG A 104 -6.60 -22.24 -5.61
C ARG A 104 -7.91 -22.55 -6.32
N PRO A 105 -8.05 -23.72 -6.98
CA PRO A 105 -9.23 -24.01 -7.80
C PRO A 105 -10.54 -24.15 -7.03
N ASP A 106 -10.48 -24.54 -5.75
CA ASP A 106 -11.63 -24.72 -4.87
C ASP A 106 -12.30 -23.41 -4.46
N SER A 107 -11.49 -22.36 -4.26
CA SER A 107 -11.89 -21.04 -3.76
C SER A 107 -11.75 -19.94 -4.81
N ASN A 108 -11.21 -20.28 -5.98
CA ASN A 108 -10.80 -19.36 -7.05
C ASN A 108 -9.90 -18.21 -6.56
N ILE A 109 -9.14 -18.44 -5.47
CA ILE A 109 -8.20 -17.44 -4.96
C ILE A 109 -6.99 -17.41 -5.89
N ALA A 110 -6.65 -16.21 -6.33
CA ALA A 110 -5.56 -15.95 -7.27
C ALA A 110 -4.84 -14.66 -6.91
N LEU A 111 -3.60 -14.53 -7.38
CA LEU A 111 -2.92 -13.24 -7.40
C LEU A 111 -3.62 -12.33 -8.42
N GLY A 112 -4.04 -11.15 -7.98
CA GLY A 112 -4.67 -10.13 -8.81
C GLY A 112 -3.70 -9.47 -9.79
N ALA A 113 -4.17 -8.48 -10.57
CA ALA A 113 -3.33 -7.80 -11.57
C ALA A 113 -2.24 -6.90 -10.96
N VAL A 114 -2.48 -6.40 -9.74
CA VAL A 114 -1.53 -5.57 -9.00
C VAL A 114 -0.73 -6.47 -8.06
N ASP A 115 0.58 -6.28 -8.03
CA ASP A 115 1.47 -7.03 -7.15
C ASP A 115 1.09 -6.85 -5.67
N GLY A 116 1.08 -7.95 -4.93
CA GLY A 116 0.67 -7.99 -3.52
C GLY A 116 -0.85 -7.95 -3.28
N VAL A 117 -1.66 -7.95 -4.34
CA VAL A 117 -3.13 -8.02 -4.24
C VAL A 117 -3.58 -9.43 -4.57
N TRP A 118 -4.39 -10.01 -3.69
CA TRP A 118 -5.06 -11.29 -3.90
C TRP A 118 -6.55 -11.06 -4.10
N CYS A 119 -7.17 -11.84 -5.00
CA CYS A 119 -8.58 -11.72 -5.33
C CYS A 119 -9.25 -13.08 -5.53
N SER A 120 -10.57 -13.11 -5.46
CA SER A 120 -11.40 -14.22 -5.90
C SER A 120 -12.78 -13.69 -6.29
N ASP A 121 -13.27 -14.14 -7.45
CA ASP A 121 -14.59 -13.76 -7.97
C ASP A 121 -15.73 -14.68 -7.48
N SER A 122 -15.41 -15.76 -6.75
CA SER A 122 -16.40 -16.76 -6.30
C SER A 122 -16.42 -16.96 -4.78
N LEU A 123 -15.63 -16.19 -4.04
CA LEU A 123 -15.46 -16.34 -2.59
C LEU A 123 -16.74 -15.99 -1.83
N ILE A 124 -17.45 -14.95 -2.30
CA ILE A 124 -18.74 -14.52 -1.74
C ILE A 124 -19.86 -15.07 -2.63
N ASP A 125 -20.72 -15.90 -2.04
CA ASP A 125 -21.87 -16.48 -2.75
C ASP A 125 -23.00 -15.46 -2.97
N ASP A 126 -23.94 -15.82 -3.85
CA ASP A 126 -25.07 -14.98 -4.22
C ASP A 126 -26.01 -14.66 -3.05
N GLU A 127 -26.14 -15.56 -2.07
CA GLU A 127 -26.98 -15.35 -0.90
C GLU A 127 -26.38 -14.27 0.01
N THR A 128 -25.09 -14.40 0.34
CA THR A 128 -24.32 -13.41 1.11
C THR A 128 -24.30 -12.06 0.41
N THR A 129 -24.08 -12.06 -0.92
CA THR A 129 -24.08 -10.84 -1.74
C THR A 129 -25.44 -10.13 -1.71
N ARG A 130 -26.53 -10.89 -1.87
CA ARG A 130 -27.90 -10.35 -1.80
C ARG A 130 -28.19 -9.80 -0.42
N ALA A 131 -27.85 -10.54 0.63
CA ALA A 131 -28.04 -10.11 2.01
C ALA A 131 -27.28 -8.79 2.28
N LEU A 132 -26.01 -8.67 1.86
CA LEU A 132 -25.25 -7.44 2.00
C LEU A 132 -25.93 -6.26 1.29
N LYS A 133 -26.38 -6.45 0.04
CA LYS A 133 -27.07 -5.41 -0.74
C LYS A 133 -28.37 -4.96 -0.08
N ASP A 134 -29.19 -5.90 0.38
CA ASP A 134 -30.47 -5.60 1.02
C ASP A 134 -30.28 -4.76 2.31
N TYR A 135 -29.24 -5.04 3.10
CA TYR A 135 -28.92 -4.22 4.28
C TYR A 135 -28.24 -2.90 3.94
N ALA A 136 -27.35 -2.88 2.95
CA ALA A 136 -26.73 -1.65 2.47
C ALA A 136 -27.78 -0.65 2.01
N ALA A 137 -28.85 -1.13 1.34
CA ALA A 137 -29.98 -0.30 0.95
C ALA A 137 -30.68 0.38 2.14
N ILE A 138 -30.66 -0.19 3.34
CA ILE A 138 -31.21 0.46 4.54
C ILE A 138 -30.36 1.67 4.94
N LEU A 139 -29.04 1.57 4.81
CA LEU A 139 -28.11 2.66 5.10
C LEU A 139 -28.12 3.73 3.99
N GLU A 140 -28.34 3.31 2.75
CA GLU A 140 -28.38 4.18 1.57
C GLU A 140 -29.70 4.99 1.48
N ASN A 141 -30.83 4.37 1.83
CA ASN A 141 -32.16 4.97 1.72
C ASN A 141 -32.51 5.90 2.89
N VAL A 142 -31.62 6.86 3.16
CA VAL A 142 -31.83 7.96 4.10
C VAL A 142 -32.28 9.23 3.37
N PRO A 143 -32.94 10.19 4.05
CA PRO A 143 -33.27 11.48 3.42
C PRO A 143 -32.03 12.16 2.83
N GLU A 144 -32.18 12.89 1.72
CA GLU A 144 -31.04 13.48 0.99
C GLU A 144 -30.12 14.33 1.88
N ARG A 145 -30.71 15.09 2.81
CA ARG A 145 -29.97 15.91 3.81
C ARG A 145 -29.08 15.10 4.77
N SER A 146 -29.26 13.78 4.81
CA SER A 146 -28.58 12.84 5.69
C SER A 146 -27.62 11.92 4.92
N LYS A 147 -27.51 12.06 3.59
CA LYS A 147 -26.52 11.35 2.80
C LYS A 147 -25.14 11.95 3.03
N ASP A 148 -24.18 11.09 3.39
CA ASP A 148 -22.77 11.47 3.58
C ASP A 148 -21.98 11.28 2.28
N TRP A 149 -22.10 12.24 1.37
CA TRP A 149 -21.34 12.23 0.12
C TRP A 149 -19.85 12.46 0.41
N HIS A 150 -19.00 11.57 -0.11
CA HIS A 150 -17.57 11.68 0.07
C HIS A 150 -17.06 13.02 -0.49
N PRO A 151 -16.23 13.78 0.26
CA PRO A 151 -15.67 15.04 -0.22
C PRO A 151 -14.97 14.89 -1.57
N ASN A 152 -15.12 15.88 -2.45
CA ASN A 152 -14.53 15.91 -3.79
C ASN A 152 -14.97 14.78 -4.74
N SER A 153 -16.06 14.07 -4.44
CA SER A 153 -16.61 13.03 -5.32
C SER A 153 -17.67 13.52 -6.31
N ASN A 154 -18.04 14.81 -6.26
CA ASN A 154 -19.17 15.34 -7.05
C ASN A 154 -20.46 14.51 -6.88
N GLU A 155 -20.76 14.11 -5.63
CA GLU A 155 -21.94 13.29 -5.28
C GLU A 155 -21.98 11.93 -6.02
N GLN A 156 -20.82 11.34 -6.30
CA GLN A 156 -20.72 10.01 -6.93
C GLN A 156 -20.41 8.89 -5.95
N VAL A 157 -19.83 9.20 -4.79
CA VAL A 157 -19.42 8.23 -3.79
C VAL A 157 -20.14 8.53 -2.49
N LEU A 158 -21.04 7.64 -2.09
CA LEU A 158 -21.79 7.74 -0.83
C LEU A 158 -21.13 6.88 0.25
N ASN A 159 -20.80 7.49 1.38
CA ASN A 159 -20.26 6.77 2.52
C ASN A 159 -21.40 6.18 3.36
N LEU A 160 -21.55 4.86 3.36
CA LEU A 160 -22.54 4.18 4.22
C LEU A 160 -22.01 3.99 5.65
N ILE A 161 -20.73 3.65 5.76
CA ILE A 161 -19.99 3.47 7.02
C ILE A 161 -18.67 4.21 6.85
N HIS A 162 -18.38 5.16 7.74
CA HIS A 162 -17.19 5.99 7.62
C HIS A 162 -16.46 6.15 8.97
N PRO A 163 -15.17 5.77 9.07
CA PRO A 163 -14.44 5.78 10.32
C PRO A 163 -14.22 7.20 10.89
N SER A 164 -14.31 8.25 10.07
CA SER A 164 -14.19 9.64 10.53
C SER A 164 -15.45 10.26 11.11
N LEU A 165 -16.61 9.60 11.08
CA LEU A 165 -17.84 10.19 11.64
C LEU A 165 -17.85 10.15 13.18
N PHE A 166 -17.22 9.14 13.77
CA PHE A 166 -17.13 8.95 15.22
C PHE A 166 -15.68 8.65 15.66
N PRO A 167 -14.72 9.54 15.38
CA PRO A 167 -13.34 9.33 15.76
C PRO A 167 -13.19 9.50 17.27
N LEU A 168 -12.17 8.85 17.84
CA LEU A 168 -11.67 9.22 19.15
C LEU A 168 -11.18 10.67 19.09
N ILE A 169 -11.66 11.53 19.99
CA ILE A 169 -11.15 12.88 20.16
C ILE A 169 -10.49 12.96 21.54
N TYR A 170 -9.18 13.17 21.57
CA TYR A 170 -8.45 13.25 22.83
C TYR A 170 -9.01 14.38 23.71
N GLN A 171 -9.07 14.12 25.01
CA GLN A 171 -9.64 14.99 26.07
C GLN A 171 -11.15 15.22 25.99
N ARG A 172 -11.85 14.67 24.99
CA ARG A 172 -13.30 14.79 24.85
C ARG A 172 -14.00 13.44 24.91
N SER A 173 -13.50 12.46 24.16
CA SER A 173 -14.01 11.11 24.21
C SER A 173 -13.71 10.48 25.56
N SER A 174 -14.70 9.82 26.14
CA SER A 174 -14.56 9.10 27.40
C SER A 174 -13.94 7.72 27.21
N MET A 175 -13.23 7.26 28.22
CA MET A 175 -12.71 5.90 28.24
C MET A 175 -13.81 4.94 28.71
N LEU A 176 -13.76 3.70 28.23
CA LEU A 176 -14.64 2.64 28.71
C LEU A 176 -14.10 2.08 30.04
N SER A 177 -14.98 1.76 30.98
CA SER A 177 -14.59 1.22 32.29
C SER A 177 -14.07 -0.22 32.22
N GLU A 178 -14.40 -0.96 31.17
CA GLU A 178 -13.98 -2.33 30.92
C GLU A 178 -13.90 -2.59 29.41
N PRO A 179 -13.15 -3.63 28.98
CA PRO A 179 -13.11 -4.03 27.57
C PRO A 179 -14.49 -4.43 27.01
N ILE A 180 -14.70 -4.18 25.72
CA ILE A 180 -15.93 -4.56 25.03
C ILE A 180 -15.93 -6.09 24.85
N LYS A 181 -17.05 -6.74 25.21
CA LYS A 181 -17.21 -8.20 25.10
C LYS A 181 -18.00 -8.62 23.87
N SER A 182 -18.79 -7.72 23.31
CA SER A 182 -19.58 -7.91 22.09
C SER A 182 -20.10 -6.56 21.58
N PRO A 183 -20.57 -6.48 20.31
CA PRO A 183 -21.21 -5.28 19.80
C PRO A 183 -22.36 -4.78 20.67
N LEU A 184 -23.23 -5.68 21.16
CA LEU A 184 -24.36 -5.28 22.01
C LEU A 184 -23.91 -4.86 23.42
N ALA A 185 -22.90 -5.52 23.99
CA ALA A 185 -22.38 -5.16 25.31
C ALA A 185 -21.80 -3.74 25.34
N ALA A 186 -21.27 -3.25 24.21
CA ALA A 186 -20.75 -1.89 24.09
C ALA A 186 -21.78 -0.80 24.47
N LEU A 187 -23.08 -1.07 24.29
CA LEU A 187 -24.16 -0.12 24.59
C LEU A 187 -24.39 0.07 26.10
N GLU A 188 -24.00 -0.91 26.91
CA GLU A 188 -24.25 -0.94 28.35
C GLU A 188 -23.03 -0.50 29.18
N LEU A 189 -21.88 -0.26 28.52
CA LEU A 189 -20.64 0.08 29.18
C LEU A 189 -20.69 1.48 29.79
N LYS A 190 -20.21 1.58 31.03
CA LYS A 190 -20.04 2.87 31.68
C LYS A 190 -18.77 3.54 31.15
N SER A 191 -18.88 4.83 30.88
CA SER A 191 -17.76 5.66 30.49
C SER A 191 -17.18 6.39 31.70
N PHE A 192 -15.85 6.50 31.78
CA PHE A 192 -15.18 7.27 32.83
C PHE A 192 -14.05 8.14 32.26
N GLY A 193 -13.87 9.31 32.85
CA GLY A 193 -12.80 10.24 32.50
C GLY A 193 -12.81 10.66 31.03
N SER A 194 -11.67 11.17 30.57
CA SER A 194 -11.40 11.43 29.15
C SER A 194 -10.01 10.93 28.80
N PHE A 195 -9.79 10.56 27.54
CA PHE A 195 -8.46 10.20 27.08
C PHE A 195 -7.51 11.40 27.24
N PRO A 196 -6.34 11.27 27.89
CA PRO A 196 -5.41 12.38 28.03
C PRO A 196 -4.91 12.87 26.66
N ARG A 197 -4.48 14.14 26.57
CA ARG A 197 -3.73 14.62 25.40
C ARG A 197 -2.37 13.98 25.45
N THR A 198 -2.19 12.91 24.67
CA THR A 198 -1.06 12.62 23.76
C THR A 198 -1.03 11.10 23.52
N PRO A 199 -0.46 10.66 22.38
CA PRO A 199 -0.01 9.29 22.21
C PRO A 199 1.16 9.02 23.18
N VAL A 200 0.90 8.94 24.49
CA VAL A 200 1.89 8.59 25.53
C VAL A 200 2.15 7.08 25.55
N GLY A 201 2.38 6.51 24.37
CA GLY A 201 2.96 5.18 24.20
C GLY A 201 4.45 5.25 23.85
N TRP A 202 4.89 6.36 23.24
CA TRP A 202 6.20 6.41 22.58
C TRP A 202 7.23 7.24 23.31
N SER A 203 6.82 8.15 24.20
CA SER A 203 7.77 8.84 25.09
C SER A 203 8.54 7.84 25.96
N LYS A 204 8.00 6.65 26.25
CA LYS A 204 8.72 5.59 26.97
C LYS A 204 9.78 4.90 26.10
N ALA A 205 9.52 4.70 24.81
CA ALA A 205 10.50 4.18 23.85
C ALA A 205 11.61 5.22 23.56
N LEU A 206 11.23 6.48 23.31
CA LEU A 206 12.16 7.61 23.17
C LEU A 206 12.96 7.86 24.47
N ASN A 207 12.34 7.81 25.65
CA ASN A 207 13.04 7.95 26.93
C ASN A 207 13.93 6.74 27.23
N SER A 208 13.54 5.54 26.80
CA SER A 208 14.39 4.34 26.85
C SER A 208 15.60 4.43 25.90
N LEU A 209 15.50 5.20 24.81
CA LEU A 209 16.58 5.47 23.86
C LEU A 209 17.47 6.65 24.31
N VAL A 210 16.89 7.68 24.94
CA VAL A 210 17.63 8.77 25.60
C VAL A 210 18.44 8.26 26.79
N GLY A 211 18.00 7.16 27.42
CA GLY A 211 18.77 6.42 28.42
C GLY A 211 20.03 5.71 27.88
N LYS A 212 20.17 5.61 26.55
CA LYS A 212 21.37 5.09 25.86
C LYS A 212 22.26 6.20 25.28
N ALA A 213 22.05 7.46 25.71
CA ALA A 213 22.93 8.55 25.31
C ALA A 213 24.32 8.34 25.94
N GLU A 214 25.34 8.19 25.12
CA GLU A 214 26.73 8.24 25.53
C GLU A 214 27.18 9.71 25.51
N THR A 215 28.06 10.10 26.44
CA THR A 215 28.69 11.42 26.40
C THR A 215 29.88 11.32 25.48
N ASP A 216 29.91 12.12 24.42
CA ASP A 216 31.12 12.30 23.63
C ASP A 216 32.13 13.08 24.50
N GLU A 217 33.19 12.40 24.93
CA GLU A 217 34.23 12.95 25.81
C GLU A 217 35.01 14.09 25.13
N GLU A 218 34.99 14.19 23.79
CA GLU A 218 35.77 15.18 23.04
C GLU A 218 35.04 16.54 22.95
N HIS A 219 33.71 16.55 23.00
CA HIS A 219 32.90 17.78 22.80
C HIS A 219 31.85 18.06 23.87
N GLY A 220 31.73 17.22 24.91
CA GLY A 220 30.79 17.44 26.02
C GLY A 220 29.30 17.43 25.61
N LYS A 221 28.99 16.90 24.42
CA LYS A 221 27.63 16.77 23.91
C LYS A 221 27.12 15.35 24.15
N ARG A 222 25.84 15.24 24.53
CA ARG A 222 25.15 13.95 24.62
C ARG A 222 24.84 13.47 23.20
N VAL A 223 25.40 12.33 22.81
CA VAL A 223 25.19 11.76 21.47
C VAL A 223 24.41 10.47 21.63
N VAL A 224 23.31 10.34 20.87
CA VAL A 224 22.55 9.10 20.79
C VAL A 224 23.01 8.37 19.53
N LYS A 225 23.70 7.24 19.68
CA LYS A 225 23.97 6.35 18.53
C LYS A 225 22.64 5.75 18.08
N MET A 226 22.12 6.26 16.97
CA MET A 226 20.87 5.79 16.38
C MET A 226 21.19 5.02 15.11
N THR A 227 20.59 3.84 14.92
CA THR A 227 20.69 3.14 13.63
C THR A 227 19.80 3.83 12.61
N MET A 228 20.06 3.60 11.32
CA MET A 228 19.23 4.18 10.26
C MET A 228 17.81 3.62 10.26
N GLN A 229 17.64 2.39 10.74
CA GLN A 229 16.34 1.79 11.00
C GLN A 229 15.58 2.53 12.11
N ASP A 230 16.24 2.85 13.23
CA ASP A 230 15.62 3.61 14.34
C ASP A 230 15.17 5.01 13.90
N TYR A 231 15.95 5.65 13.02
CA TYR A 231 15.62 6.96 12.44
C TYR A 231 14.37 6.92 11.55
N TYR A 232 14.25 5.91 10.68
CA TYR A 232 13.08 5.78 9.81
C TYR A 232 11.82 5.37 10.56
N VAL A 233 11.93 4.53 11.59
CA VAL A 233 10.80 4.23 12.49
C VAL A 233 10.34 5.51 13.20
N ALA A 234 11.25 6.33 13.74
CA ALA A 234 10.90 7.57 14.42
C ALA A 234 10.27 8.65 13.50
N LEU A 235 10.72 8.74 12.25
CA LEU A 235 10.20 9.69 11.26
C LEU A 235 8.87 9.24 10.62
N SER A 236 8.68 7.93 10.41
CA SER A 236 7.45 7.40 9.84
C SER A 236 6.27 7.46 10.82
N ASP A 237 6.51 7.32 12.12
CA ASP A 237 5.42 7.25 13.12
C ASP A 237 4.77 8.60 13.48
N THR A 238 5.49 9.71 13.29
CA THR A 238 4.99 11.05 13.69
C THR A 238 4.27 11.80 12.58
N SER A 239 4.42 11.38 11.32
CA SER A 239 3.83 12.09 10.18
C SER A 239 2.38 11.68 9.89
N PHE A 240 1.95 10.50 10.36
CA PHE A 240 0.60 9.95 10.12
C PHE A 240 -0.28 9.88 11.37
N SER A 241 0.23 10.26 12.54
CA SER A 241 -0.52 10.26 13.81
C SER A 241 -1.02 11.66 14.16
N SER A 242 -2.34 11.81 14.33
CA SER A 242 -2.94 13.07 14.78
C SER A 242 -2.86 13.20 16.30
N SER A 243 -2.45 14.37 16.79
CA SER A 243 -2.44 14.71 18.22
C SER A 243 -3.81 15.12 18.77
N LYS A 244 -4.83 15.18 17.90
CA LYS A 244 -6.19 15.66 18.23
C LYS A 244 -7.23 14.54 18.20
N PHE A 245 -7.12 13.61 17.27
CA PHE A 245 -8.10 12.56 17.07
C PHE A 245 -7.48 11.31 16.44
N CYS A 246 -8.14 10.17 16.56
CA CYS A 246 -7.74 8.91 15.95
C CYS A 246 -8.98 8.15 15.46
N TRP A 247 -8.85 7.36 14.39
CA TRP A 247 -9.87 6.36 14.06
C TRP A 247 -9.81 5.20 15.05
N LEU A 248 -10.98 4.70 15.43
CA LEU A 248 -11.07 3.49 16.26
C LEU A 248 -11.39 2.30 15.34
N PRO A 249 -10.55 1.26 15.33
CA PRO A 249 -10.84 0.04 14.58
C PRO A 249 -11.99 -0.73 15.24
N ALA A 250 -12.71 -1.50 14.44
CA ALA A 250 -13.53 -2.59 14.96
C ALA A 250 -12.61 -3.79 15.23
N GLU A 251 -12.83 -4.48 16.34
CA GLU A 251 -12.04 -5.63 16.75
C GLU A 251 -12.70 -6.90 16.23
N PHE A 252 -11.90 -7.74 15.57
CA PHE A 252 -12.32 -9.03 15.06
C PHE A 252 -11.46 -10.11 15.72
N ARG A 253 -12.10 -11.20 16.13
CA ARG A 253 -11.46 -12.44 16.53
C ARG A 253 -11.52 -13.41 15.36
N VAL A 254 -10.38 -13.95 14.96
CA VAL A 254 -10.31 -15.05 13.99
C VAL A 254 -10.12 -16.35 14.76
N GLY A 255 -11.05 -17.29 14.59
CA GLY A 255 -11.01 -18.63 15.15
C GLY A 255 -10.07 -19.55 14.37
N ASN A 256 -9.66 -20.65 15.00
CA ASN A 256 -8.79 -21.66 14.37
C ASN A 256 -9.43 -22.37 13.18
N ASP A 257 -10.74 -22.26 13.03
CA ASP A 257 -11.53 -22.79 11.91
C ASP A 257 -11.69 -21.77 10.75
N GLY A 258 -11.03 -20.61 10.85
CA GLY A 258 -11.13 -19.52 9.87
C GLY A 258 -12.36 -18.64 10.03
N THR A 259 -13.20 -18.86 11.05
CA THR A 259 -14.35 -17.99 11.31
C THR A 259 -13.91 -16.66 11.92
N ALA A 260 -14.51 -15.56 11.50
CA ALA A 260 -14.29 -14.23 12.05
C ALA A 260 -15.52 -13.79 12.84
N ALA A 261 -15.31 -13.30 14.05
CA ALA A 261 -16.35 -12.76 14.91
C ALA A 261 -15.99 -11.33 15.33
N ILE A 262 -16.97 -10.42 15.28
CA ILE A 262 -16.79 -9.03 15.68
C ILE A 262 -16.91 -8.96 17.22
N GLU A 263 -15.84 -8.54 17.90
CA GLU A 263 -15.81 -8.42 19.36
C GLU A 263 -16.22 -7.04 19.87
N SER A 264 -16.12 -6.01 19.02
CA SER A 264 -16.46 -4.64 19.37
C SER A 264 -17.57 -4.04 18.50
N TYR A 265 -17.86 -2.74 18.63
CA TYR A 265 -18.81 -2.08 17.72
C TYR A 265 -18.09 -1.63 16.43
N ILE A 266 -18.83 -1.56 15.32
CA ILE A 266 -18.35 -0.93 14.10
C ILE A 266 -18.77 0.55 14.17
N ASN A 267 -17.80 1.46 13.99
CA ASN A 267 -18.08 2.89 13.97
C ASN A 267 -19.19 3.23 12.97
N ASN A 268 -20.14 4.08 13.36
CA ASN A 268 -21.33 4.43 12.56
C ASN A 268 -22.32 3.27 12.30
N LEU A 269 -22.16 2.10 12.93
CA LEU A 269 -23.10 0.99 12.79
C LEU A 269 -23.70 0.58 14.15
N HIS A 270 -24.89 1.08 14.44
CA HIS A 270 -25.55 0.83 15.73
C HIS A 270 -25.86 -0.67 15.97
N PRO A 271 -25.31 -1.31 17.03
CA PRO A 271 -25.43 -2.76 17.29
C PRO A 271 -26.86 -3.31 17.40
N ARG A 272 -27.81 -2.52 17.93
CA ARG A 272 -29.24 -2.91 18.03
C ARG A 272 -30.02 -2.69 16.73
N THR A 273 -29.96 -1.48 16.17
CA THR A 273 -30.69 -1.11 14.95
C THR A 273 -30.24 -1.90 13.73
N HIS A 274 -28.93 -2.14 13.59
CA HIS A 274 -28.34 -2.85 12.47
C HIS A 274 -27.79 -4.23 12.87
N ALA A 275 -28.38 -4.86 13.89
CA ALA A 275 -27.93 -6.14 14.45
C ALA A 275 -27.73 -7.23 13.40
N ARG A 276 -28.55 -7.21 12.34
CA ARG A 276 -28.50 -8.22 11.26
C ARG A 276 -27.35 -8.02 10.27
N LEU A 277 -26.74 -6.83 10.20
CA LEU A 277 -25.59 -6.58 9.32
C LEU A 277 -24.27 -7.15 9.90
N TYR A 278 -24.15 -7.20 11.23
CA TYR A 278 -22.98 -7.77 11.91
C TYR A 278 -22.64 -9.21 11.45
N PRO A 279 -23.56 -10.19 11.51
CA PRO A 279 -23.25 -11.56 11.08
C PRO A 279 -22.96 -11.68 9.57
N ILE A 280 -23.48 -10.77 8.75
CA ILE A 280 -23.16 -10.71 7.32
C ILE A 280 -21.70 -10.26 7.13
N ILE A 281 -21.29 -9.21 7.85
CA ILE A 281 -19.89 -8.74 7.84
C ILE A 281 -18.96 -9.83 8.38
N GLU A 282 -19.30 -10.49 9.49
CA GLU A 282 -18.55 -11.64 10.02
C GLU A 282 -18.38 -12.76 8.98
N THR A 283 -19.44 -13.10 8.26
CA THR A 283 -19.40 -14.11 7.20
C THR A 283 -18.45 -13.70 6.07
N ILE A 284 -18.53 -12.45 5.61
CA ILE A 284 -17.63 -11.91 4.57
C ILE A 284 -16.18 -11.93 5.05
N PHE A 285 -15.92 -11.46 6.28
CA PHE A 285 -14.56 -11.43 6.82
C PHE A 285 -13.99 -12.83 7.02
N SER A 286 -14.80 -13.80 7.48
CA SER A 286 -14.41 -15.22 7.58
C SER A 286 -13.94 -15.73 6.22
N LYS A 287 -14.69 -15.41 5.16
CA LYS A 287 -14.34 -15.78 3.79
C LYS A 287 -13.09 -15.06 3.29
N PHE A 288 -12.80 -13.85 3.77
CA PHE A 288 -11.61 -13.09 3.40
C PHE A 288 -10.35 -13.51 4.17
N VAL A 289 -10.46 -14.25 5.28
CA VAL A 289 -9.30 -14.71 6.06
C VAL A 289 -8.23 -15.36 5.17
N PRO A 290 -8.54 -16.30 4.25
CA PRO A 290 -7.53 -16.89 3.38
C PRO A 290 -6.83 -15.89 2.45
N LEU A 291 -7.52 -14.84 2.00
CA LEU A 291 -6.91 -13.76 1.20
C LEU A 291 -5.95 -12.93 2.06
N LEU A 292 -6.36 -12.60 3.29
CA LEU A 292 -5.51 -11.86 4.24
C LEU A 292 -4.26 -12.66 4.61
N GLU A 293 -4.39 -13.97 4.79
CA GLU A 293 -3.26 -14.86 5.04
C GLU A 293 -2.25 -14.85 3.88
N GLN A 294 -2.71 -14.81 2.63
CA GLN A 294 -1.81 -14.66 1.48
C GLN A 294 -1.08 -13.32 1.51
N VAL A 295 -1.80 -12.22 1.76
CA VAL A 295 -1.20 -10.87 1.86
C VAL A 295 -0.15 -10.81 2.98
N VAL A 296 -0.43 -11.41 4.14
CA VAL A 296 0.53 -11.47 5.25
C VAL A 296 1.72 -12.36 4.91
N THR A 297 1.51 -13.46 4.18
CA THR A 297 2.58 -14.33 3.69
C THR A 297 3.51 -13.57 2.74
N ASP A 298 2.95 -12.85 1.76
CA ASP A 298 3.71 -11.99 0.85
C ASP A 298 4.48 -10.90 1.60
N PHE A 299 3.89 -10.34 2.66
CA PHE A 299 4.57 -9.34 3.49
C PHE A 299 5.72 -9.93 4.30
N ALA A 300 5.57 -11.16 4.80
CA ALA A 300 6.64 -11.89 5.49
C ALA A 300 7.76 -12.35 4.54
N HIS A 301 7.43 -12.54 3.26
CA HIS A 301 8.32 -12.98 2.20
C HIS A 301 8.27 -12.03 1.00
N PRO A 302 8.71 -10.77 1.17
CA PRO A 302 8.58 -9.75 0.13
C PRO A 302 9.34 -10.19 -1.12
N ARG A 303 8.67 -10.08 -2.27
CA ARG A 303 9.28 -10.40 -3.56
C ARG A 303 10.35 -9.37 -3.88
N SER A 304 11.50 -9.86 -4.34
CA SER A 304 12.56 -9.01 -4.87
C SER A 304 12.10 -8.30 -6.14
N GLN A 305 12.73 -7.16 -6.45
CA GLN A 305 12.60 -6.55 -7.78
C GLN A 305 13.02 -7.57 -8.85
N ARG A 306 12.31 -7.57 -9.98
CA ARG A 306 12.58 -8.48 -11.11
C ARG A 306 13.87 -8.08 -11.81
N VAL A 307 14.16 -6.78 -11.79
CA VAL A 307 15.41 -6.20 -12.24
C VAL A 307 16.06 -5.45 -11.08
N VAL A 308 17.12 -6.04 -10.51
CA VAL A 308 17.85 -5.45 -9.38
C VAL A 308 18.75 -4.31 -9.89
N PRO A 309 18.56 -3.06 -9.43
CA PRO A 309 19.45 -1.96 -9.76
C PRO A 309 20.87 -2.21 -9.29
N LYS A 310 21.85 -2.11 -10.19
CA LYS A 310 23.27 -2.14 -9.87
C LYS A 310 23.90 -0.84 -10.37
N PRO A 311 23.82 0.27 -9.61
CA PRO A 311 24.14 1.62 -10.09
C PRO A 311 25.54 1.77 -10.69
N TYR A 312 26.50 0.95 -10.23
CA TYR A 312 27.89 0.98 -10.67
C TYR A 312 28.17 0.04 -11.87
N ASP A 313 27.23 -0.87 -12.19
CA ASP A 313 27.38 -1.86 -13.27
C ASP A 313 26.55 -1.49 -14.52
N TRP A 314 25.85 -0.35 -14.49
CA TRP A 314 25.02 0.13 -15.60
C TRP A 314 25.80 0.82 -16.70
N PHE A 315 27.10 0.99 -16.54
CA PHE A 315 27.95 1.62 -17.52
C PHE A 315 29.09 0.68 -17.88
N ILE A 316 29.21 0.36 -19.16
CA ILE A 316 30.33 -0.42 -19.68
C ILE A 316 31.22 0.48 -20.54
N SER A 317 32.53 0.29 -20.46
CA SER A 317 33.52 0.93 -21.30
C SER A 317 34.44 -0.17 -21.85
N GLU A 318 35.00 0.04 -23.05
CA GLU A 318 36.04 -0.86 -23.57
C GLU A 318 37.27 -0.87 -22.64
N ASP A 319 37.57 0.27 -22.02
CA ASP A 319 38.64 0.44 -21.05
C ASP A 319 38.11 0.41 -19.60
N SER A 320 38.88 -0.18 -18.69
CA SER A 320 38.61 -0.13 -17.24
C SER A 320 38.82 1.28 -16.69
N ALA A 321 38.11 1.61 -15.60
CA ALA A 321 38.36 2.85 -14.87
C ALA A 321 39.83 2.92 -14.42
N PRO A 322 40.50 4.08 -14.54
CA PRO A 322 41.87 4.22 -14.03
C PRO A 322 41.90 4.00 -12.51
N GLU A 323 42.80 3.12 -12.04
CA GLU A 323 42.94 2.74 -10.62
C GLU A 323 44.09 3.47 -9.91
N ASP A 324 45.01 4.10 -10.65
CA ASP A 324 46.18 4.79 -10.11
C ASP A 324 45.85 6.27 -9.87
N TYR A 325 45.30 6.55 -8.69
CA TYR A 325 44.85 7.89 -8.27
C TYR A 325 45.98 8.91 -8.12
N ASP A 326 47.24 8.47 -8.05
CA ASP A 326 48.41 9.35 -7.87
C ASP A 326 49.09 9.72 -9.20
N ALA A 327 48.60 9.21 -10.33
CA ALA A 327 49.17 9.48 -11.64
C ALA A 327 48.89 10.92 -12.11
N GLU A 328 49.88 11.59 -12.72
CA GLU A 328 49.74 12.98 -13.22
C GLU A 328 48.68 13.11 -14.33
N ASP A 329 48.38 12.03 -15.04
CA ASP A 329 47.37 11.95 -16.11
C ASP A 329 46.04 11.33 -15.65
N PHE A 330 45.85 11.12 -14.34
CA PHE A 330 44.65 10.48 -13.79
C PHE A 330 43.37 11.21 -14.20
N ASP A 331 43.33 12.53 -14.05
CA ASP A 331 42.14 13.34 -14.34
C ASP A 331 41.73 13.23 -15.81
N GLU A 332 42.69 13.32 -16.75
CA GLU A 332 42.44 13.20 -18.20
C GLU A 332 41.91 11.81 -18.56
N ARG A 333 42.51 10.75 -17.99
CA ARG A 333 42.08 9.36 -18.24
C ARG A 333 40.72 9.06 -17.62
N TYR A 334 40.42 9.64 -16.46
CA TYR A 334 39.13 9.48 -15.80
C TYR A 334 38.01 10.19 -16.57
N GLU A 335 38.24 11.43 -17.03
CA GLU A 335 37.30 12.15 -17.91
C GLU A 335 37.04 11.36 -19.20
N GLN A 336 38.08 10.85 -19.84
CA GLN A 336 37.93 10.04 -21.06
C GLN A 336 37.14 8.75 -20.82
N TRP A 337 37.35 8.08 -19.68
CA TRP A 337 36.56 6.91 -19.28
C TRP A 337 35.09 7.27 -18.99
N GLU A 338 34.83 8.39 -18.31
CA GLU A 338 33.49 8.92 -18.04
C GLU A 338 32.73 9.31 -19.31
N GLU A 339 33.41 9.85 -20.32
CA GLU A 339 32.82 10.21 -21.62
C GLU A 339 32.55 8.98 -22.51
N ASN A 340 33.39 7.94 -22.42
CA ASN A 340 33.30 6.76 -23.26
C ASN A 340 32.41 5.65 -22.71
N LYS A 341 32.10 5.67 -21.40
CA LYS A 341 31.22 4.66 -20.81
C LYS A 341 29.81 4.76 -21.39
N VAL A 342 29.25 3.63 -21.79
CA VAL A 342 27.91 3.53 -22.39
C VAL A 342 26.95 2.95 -21.37
N PHE A 343 25.80 3.59 -21.21
CA PHE A 343 24.71 3.08 -20.38
C PHE A 343 24.16 1.77 -20.98
N VAL A 344 24.08 0.73 -20.16
CA VAL A 344 23.46 -0.56 -20.45
C VAL A 344 22.22 -0.70 -19.59
N ASP A 345 21.07 -0.85 -20.24
CA ASP A 345 19.82 -1.07 -19.53
C ASP A 345 19.88 -2.43 -18.80
N PRO A 346 19.77 -2.47 -17.47
CA PRO A 346 19.81 -3.72 -16.72
C PRO A 346 18.70 -4.67 -17.19
N GLN A 347 19.11 -5.89 -17.52
CA GLN A 347 18.21 -6.95 -17.95
C GLN A 347 17.74 -7.78 -16.74
N PRO A 348 16.54 -8.38 -16.79
CA PRO A 348 16.11 -9.32 -15.77
C PRO A 348 17.00 -10.57 -15.78
N GLU A 349 17.39 -11.02 -14.59
CA GLU A 349 17.96 -12.35 -14.40
C GLU A 349 16.87 -13.42 -14.63
N PRO A 350 17.21 -14.68 -14.95
CA PRO A 350 16.22 -15.74 -15.07
C PRO A 350 15.34 -15.84 -13.82
N PHE A 351 14.04 -16.11 -14.02
CA PHE A 351 13.11 -16.34 -12.91
C PHE A 351 13.52 -17.61 -12.14
N VAL A 352 13.65 -17.49 -10.81
CA VAL A 352 14.10 -18.57 -9.89
C VAL A 352 12.97 -19.00 -8.97
#